data_AF-A0AAV0MQS7-F1
#
_entry.id   AF-A0AAV0MQS7-F1
#
_cell.length_a   1.000
_cell.length_b   1.000
_cell.length_c   1.000
_cell.angle_alpha   90.00
_cell.angle_beta   90.00
_cell.angle_gamma   90.00
#
_symmetry.space_group_name_H-M   'P 1'
#
loop_
_entity.id
_entity.type
_entity.pdbx_description
1 polymer ?
#
loop_
_entity_poly.entity_id
_entity_poly.type
_entity_poly.pdbx_seq_one_letter_code
_entity_poly.pdbx_strand_id
1 'polypeptide(L)'
;MGGVEDDEPASKRMKLACRELKGNPNDSLLSEPSFGSSRDLMARLLQSEEDEVIGSKGVIKKVEFVQIIAKALYSLGYKKSGAHLEEESGIPLHSSAVNMFMHQILDGNWGESVATLHSIGLKDESTVKSASFLILEQKFFELLDGGKVMDALKTLRTEIAHLCASSNQLRELSSNLVSFSHGASVGSSNQVNLRAKSRPKLLQELQELLPPTIMVPERRLEQLVEQALTLQRDACVFHNSLDREISLYTDHQCGRDQIPSRTLQV
;
A
#
# COMPACT_ATOMS: atom_id res chain seq x y z
N MET A 1 25.63 64.98 46.81
CA MET A 1 26.76 64.54 45.97
C MET A 1 27.28 63.23 46.57
N GLY A 2 26.52 62.13 46.62
CA GLY A 2 25.73 61.44 45.60
C GLY A 2 26.55 60.23 45.17
N GLY A 3 26.33 58.99 45.58
CA GLY A 3 25.36 58.30 46.45
C GLY A 3 25.63 56.80 46.18
N VAL A 4 26.21 55.99 47.10
CA VAL A 4 25.48 55.14 48.08
C VAL A 4 24.88 53.91 47.35
N GLU A 5 25.06 52.62 47.67
CA GLU A 5 25.33 51.78 48.87
C GLU A 5 25.58 50.33 48.32
N ASP A 6 26.56 49.54 48.77
CA ASP A 6 26.63 48.64 49.96
C ASP A 6 26.32 47.14 49.70
N ASP A 7 27.17 46.34 50.36
CA ASP A 7 26.94 45.06 51.05
C ASP A 7 26.88 43.67 50.32
N GLU A 8 27.92 42.89 50.65
CA GLU A 8 28.04 41.43 50.84
C GLU A 8 26.94 40.81 51.77
N PRO A 9 26.91 39.49 52.13
CA PRO A 9 27.16 38.25 51.38
C PRO A 9 26.25 37.03 51.83
N ALA A 10 26.51 35.87 51.20
CA ALA A 10 26.59 34.50 51.75
C ALA A 10 25.34 33.66 52.19
N SER A 11 25.58 32.33 52.07
CA SER A 11 25.03 31.18 52.85
C SER A 11 23.86 30.43 52.21
N LYS A 12 23.78 29.09 52.14
CA LYS A 12 24.46 27.98 52.85
C LYS A 12 24.02 26.64 52.21
N ARG A 13 24.93 25.66 52.17
CA ARG A 13 24.79 24.19 52.44
C ARG A 13 23.63 23.39 51.80
N MET A 14 23.69 22.08 51.59
CA MET A 14 24.68 21.00 51.51
C MET A 14 23.86 19.69 51.55
N LYS A 15 24.07 18.83 50.54
CA LYS A 15 24.12 17.36 50.56
C LYS A 15 23.01 16.48 51.20
N LEU A 16 22.72 15.43 50.41
CA LEU A 16 22.81 13.99 50.71
C LEU A 16 21.58 13.20 51.19
N ALA A 17 21.48 12.05 50.51
CA ALA A 17 21.16 10.71 51.00
C ALA A 17 19.68 10.33 51.16
N CYS A 18 19.22 9.55 50.18
CA CYS A 18 18.12 8.61 50.36
C CYS A 18 18.70 7.33 51.01
N ARG A 19 18.20 6.97 52.19
CA ARG A 19 18.47 5.70 52.88
C ARG A 19 17.22 4.85 52.81
N GLU A 20 17.42 3.61 52.39
CA GLU A 20 16.47 2.52 52.20
C GLU A 20 15.51 2.30 53.38
N LEU A 21 14.27 1.91 53.06
CA LEU A 21 13.48 0.99 53.90
C LEU A 21 12.71 0.00 53.02
N LYS A 22 12.98 -1.28 53.29
CA LYS A 22 12.30 -2.49 52.80
C LYS A 22 10.83 -2.52 53.21
N GLY A 23 9.98 -3.10 52.35
CA GLY A 23 8.67 -3.62 52.70
C GLY A 23 7.90 -4.19 51.49
N ASN A 24 8.03 -5.50 51.26
CA ASN A 24 7.08 -6.32 50.48
C ASN A 24 6.18 -7.09 51.49
N PRO A 25 5.11 -7.82 51.09
CA PRO A 25 4.10 -7.60 50.03
C PRO A 25 2.65 -7.91 50.51
N ASN A 26 1.67 -7.78 49.59
CA ASN A 26 0.31 -8.36 49.55
C ASN A 26 -0.77 -7.86 50.53
N ASP A 27 -1.83 -7.23 50.00
CA ASP A 27 -3.20 -7.78 50.02
C ASP A 27 -4.12 -6.96 49.08
N SER A 28 -5.35 -7.41 48.92
CA SER A 28 -6.17 -7.46 47.72
C SER A 28 -7.35 -6.46 47.66
N LEU A 29 -8.03 -6.46 46.51
CA LEU A 29 -9.42 -6.09 46.23
C LEU A 29 -9.76 -4.65 45.75
N LEU A 30 -10.19 -4.61 44.48
CA LEU A 30 -11.39 -3.98 43.91
C LEU A 30 -11.92 -2.69 44.56
N SER A 31 -11.86 -1.59 43.81
CA SER A 31 -12.97 -0.64 43.66
C SER A 31 -12.77 0.20 42.40
N GLU A 32 -13.73 0.14 41.48
CA GLU A 32 -13.91 1.19 40.48
C GLU A 32 -14.23 2.53 41.18
N PRO A 33 -14.04 3.65 40.46
CA PRO A 33 -15.27 4.33 40.05
C PRO A 33 -15.26 4.79 38.60
N SER A 34 -16.44 4.64 38.00
CA SER A 34 -16.86 5.18 36.72
C SER A 34 -17.01 6.72 36.74
N PHE A 35 -17.17 7.26 35.54
CA PHE A 35 -17.47 8.65 35.13
C PHE A 35 -16.28 9.54 34.76
N GLY A 36 -15.73 9.25 33.57
CA GLY A 36 -14.94 10.19 32.77
C GLY A 36 -15.67 10.63 31.51
N SER A 37 -16.45 11.71 31.63
CA SER A 37 -16.74 12.74 30.62
C SER A 37 -16.82 12.33 29.13
N SER A 38 -18.05 12.32 28.59
CA SER A 38 -18.37 12.29 27.14
C SER A 38 -17.70 13.41 26.31
N ARG A 39 -17.01 14.34 26.95
CA ARG A 39 -16.32 15.47 26.33
C ARG A 39 -14.92 15.11 25.80
N ASP A 40 -14.30 14.04 26.32
CA ASP A 40 -12.99 13.55 25.83
C ASP A 40 -13.10 12.83 24.48
N LEU A 41 -14.25 12.25 24.17
CA LEU A 41 -14.50 11.63 22.86
C LEU A 41 -14.60 12.65 21.73
N MET A 42 -15.03 13.88 22.03
CA MET A 42 -15.13 14.96 21.04
C MET A 42 -13.80 15.68 20.78
N ALA A 43 -12.84 15.58 21.71
CA ALA A 43 -11.52 16.20 21.56
C ALA A 43 -10.55 15.38 20.70
N ARG A 44 -10.78 14.07 20.52
CA ARG A 44 -9.96 13.21 19.65
C ARG A 44 -10.22 13.40 18.16
N LEU A 45 -11.33 14.03 17.79
CA LEU A 45 -11.72 14.20 16.39
C LEU A 45 -10.97 15.35 15.67
N LEU A 46 -10.10 16.07 16.38
CA LEU A 46 -9.41 17.27 15.87
C LEU A 46 -7.89 17.28 16.13
N GLN A 47 -7.26 16.12 16.34
CA GLN A 47 -5.83 16.03 16.06
C GLN A 47 -5.69 16.04 14.54
N SER A 48 -5.39 17.23 14.02
CA SER A 48 -4.93 17.43 12.66
C SER A 48 -3.92 16.36 12.28
N GLU A 49 -4.01 15.90 11.04
CA GLU A 49 -3.08 15.02 10.35
C GLU A 49 -1.64 15.57 10.37
N GLU A 50 -0.99 15.55 11.52
CA GLU A 50 0.45 15.46 11.58
C GLU A 50 0.75 14.02 11.16
N ASP A 51 1.39 13.86 9.99
CA ASP A 51 1.87 12.59 9.47
C ASP A 51 2.65 11.88 10.59
N GLU A 52 1.98 11.01 11.35
CA GLU A 52 2.57 10.34 12.50
C GLU A 52 3.70 9.47 11.95
N VAL A 53 4.94 9.80 12.32
CA VAL A 53 6.12 9.07 11.85
C VAL A 53 6.60 8.08 12.91
N ILE A 54 7.08 6.93 12.45
CA ILE A 54 7.58 5.85 13.30
C ILE A 54 9.05 5.55 13.01
N GLY A 55 9.67 4.83 13.95
CA GLY A 55 11.07 4.41 13.89
C GLY A 55 12.03 5.47 14.46
N SER A 56 13.23 5.02 14.85
CA SER A 56 14.25 5.87 15.47
C SER A 56 14.75 7.03 14.59
N LYS A 57 14.56 6.92 13.27
CA LYS A 57 14.90 7.97 12.30
C LYS A 57 13.73 8.89 11.96
N GLY A 58 12.49 8.54 12.35
CA GLY A 58 11.30 9.36 12.10
C GLY A 58 10.97 9.59 10.63
N VAL A 59 11.36 8.69 9.73
CA VAL A 59 11.16 8.83 8.27
C VAL A 59 9.98 8.02 7.73
N ILE A 60 9.44 7.11 8.53
CA ILE A 60 8.42 6.16 8.08
C ILE A 60 7.06 6.70 8.47
N LYS A 61 6.19 6.96 7.51
CA LYS A 61 4.80 7.33 7.79
C LYS A 61 4.03 6.14 8.35
N LYS A 62 3.37 6.32 9.49
CA LYS A 62 2.62 5.26 10.17
C LYS A 62 1.50 4.70 9.30
N VAL A 63 0.74 5.58 8.62
CA VAL A 63 -0.39 5.20 7.76
C VAL A 63 0.08 4.24 6.66
N GLU A 64 1.08 4.64 5.88
CA GLU A 64 1.63 3.81 4.79
C GLU A 64 2.19 2.49 5.33
N PHE A 65 2.89 2.53 6.48
CA PHE A 65 3.47 1.33 7.08
C PHE A 65 2.41 0.32 7.52
N VAL A 66 1.36 0.78 8.21
CA VAL A 66 0.24 -0.07 8.64
C VAL A 66 -0.50 -0.64 7.44
N GLN A 67 -0.76 0.16 6.40
CA GLN A 67 -1.41 -0.30 5.17
C GLN A 67 -0.59 -1.37 4.45
N ILE A 68 0.74 -1.22 4.38
CA ILE A 68 1.64 -2.23 3.79
C ILE A 68 1.63 -3.53 4.62
N ILE A 69 1.60 -3.46 5.96
CA ILE A 69 1.48 -4.65 6.82
C ILE A 69 0.12 -5.32 6.61
N ALA A 70 -0.98 -4.56 6.63
CA ALA A 70 -2.32 -5.07 6.37
C ALA A 70 -2.36 -5.79 5.02
N LYS A 71 -1.77 -5.18 3.99
CA LYS A 71 -1.66 -5.78 2.65
C LYS A 71 -0.94 -7.13 2.68
N ALA A 72 0.22 -7.20 3.33
CA ALA A 72 0.98 -8.44 3.47
C ALA A 72 0.20 -9.53 4.22
N LEU A 73 -0.55 -9.17 5.28
CA LEU A 73 -1.42 -10.10 6.00
C LEU A 73 -2.49 -10.70 5.08
N TYR A 74 -3.14 -9.89 4.25
CA TYR A 74 -4.10 -10.39 3.28
C TYR A 74 -3.46 -11.28 2.22
N SER A 75 -2.29 -10.90 1.68
CA SER A 75 -1.57 -11.69 0.68
C SER A 75 -1.11 -13.05 1.22
N LEU A 76 -0.80 -13.14 2.52
CA LEU A 76 -0.47 -14.40 3.20
C LEU A 76 -1.71 -15.22 3.62
N GLY A 77 -2.92 -14.70 3.41
CA GLY A 77 -4.18 -15.38 3.74
C GLY A 77 -4.70 -15.13 5.16
N TYR A 78 -4.03 -14.28 5.95
CA TYR A 78 -4.44 -13.90 7.32
C TYR A 78 -5.55 -12.85 7.32
N LYS A 79 -6.68 -13.15 6.65
CA LYS A 79 -7.80 -12.21 6.47
C LYS A 79 -8.35 -11.67 7.80
N LYS A 80 -8.45 -12.53 8.82
CA LYS A 80 -8.93 -12.14 10.14
C LYS A 80 -7.98 -11.14 10.79
N SER A 81 -6.68 -11.43 10.79
CA SER A 81 -5.67 -10.55 11.37
C SER A 81 -5.58 -9.21 10.65
N GLY A 82 -5.70 -9.19 9.31
CA GLY A 82 -5.78 -7.95 8.54
C GLY A 82 -6.95 -7.07 8.96
N ALA A 83 -8.15 -7.65 9.08
CA ALA A 83 -9.33 -6.91 9.52
C ALA A 83 -9.20 -6.37 10.96
N HIS A 84 -8.65 -7.15 11.88
CA HIS A 84 -8.41 -6.68 13.26
C HIS A 84 -7.37 -5.56 13.29
N LEU A 85 -6.31 -5.64 12.47
CA LEU A 85 -5.32 -4.57 12.38
C LEU A 85 -5.94 -3.26 11.88
N GLU A 86 -6.81 -3.31 10.88
CA GLU A 86 -7.53 -2.13 10.39
C GLU A 86 -8.45 -1.53 11.47
N GLU A 87 -9.14 -2.38 12.24
CA GLU A 87 -10.02 -1.96 13.34
C GLU A 87 -9.25 -1.35 14.51
N GLU A 88 -8.17 -2.02 14.97
CA GLU A 88 -7.36 -1.58 16.11
C GLU A 88 -6.56 -0.30 15.79
N SER A 89 -6.03 -0.20 14.57
CA SER A 89 -5.25 0.97 14.15
C SER A 89 -6.12 2.16 13.72
N GLY A 90 -7.39 1.90 13.36
CA GLY A 90 -8.27 2.87 12.70
C GLY A 90 -7.80 3.26 11.29
N ILE A 91 -6.82 2.54 10.71
CA ILE A 91 -6.24 2.81 9.40
C ILE A 91 -6.76 1.74 8.44
N PRO A 92 -7.72 2.06 7.56
CA PRO A 92 -8.21 1.11 6.58
C PRO A 92 -7.15 0.87 5.48
N LEU A 93 -7.14 -0.33 4.91
CA LEU A 93 -6.24 -0.66 3.81
C LEU A 93 -6.48 0.23 2.58
N HIS A 94 -7.76 0.48 2.27
CA HIS A 94 -8.20 1.36 1.20
C HIS A 94 -9.37 2.21 1.67
N SER A 95 -9.55 3.37 1.05
CA SER A 95 -10.73 4.21 1.32
C SER A 95 -12.03 3.50 0.92
N SER A 96 -13.15 3.90 1.54
CA SER A 96 -14.47 3.35 1.21
C SER A 96 -14.80 3.48 -0.29
N ALA A 97 -14.42 4.59 -0.92
CA ALA A 97 -14.60 4.80 -2.36
C ALA A 97 -13.78 3.81 -3.21
N VAL A 98 -12.53 3.51 -2.81
CA VAL A 98 -11.70 2.52 -3.51
C VAL A 98 -12.25 1.11 -3.32
N ASN A 99 -12.70 0.76 -2.11
CA ASN A 99 -13.36 -0.54 -1.87
C ASN A 99 -14.63 -0.70 -2.72
N MET A 100 -15.46 0.35 -2.82
CA MET A 100 -16.63 0.37 -3.69
C MET A 100 -16.25 0.17 -5.15
N PHE A 101 -15.22 0.89 -5.62
CA PHE A 101 -14.71 0.74 -6.99
C PHE A 101 -14.24 -0.69 -7.28
N MET A 102 -13.47 -1.31 -6.38
CA MET A 102 -13.02 -2.70 -6.54
C MET A 102 -14.22 -3.67 -6.65
N HIS A 103 -15.25 -3.49 -5.82
CA HIS A 103 -16.48 -4.28 -5.90
C HIS A 103 -17.20 -4.09 -7.23
N GLN A 104 -17.37 -2.86 -7.69
CA GLN A 104 -18.00 -2.57 -8.99
C GLN A 104 -17.26 -3.25 -10.16
N ILE A 105 -15.93 -3.29 -10.13
CA ILE A 105 -15.12 -4.01 -11.13
C ILE A 105 -15.37 -5.52 -11.07
N LEU A 106 -15.40 -6.11 -9.87
CA LEU A 106 -15.63 -7.55 -9.70
C LEU A 106 -17.07 -7.97 -10.07
N ASP A 107 -18.05 -7.11 -9.79
CA ASP A 107 -19.46 -7.34 -10.11
C ASP A 107 -19.80 -7.02 -11.57
N GLY A 108 -18.93 -6.29 -12.27
CA GLY A 108 -19.10 -5.91 -13.68
C GLY A 108 -19.98 -4.68 -13.89
N ASN A 109 -20.10 -3.84 -12.87
CA ASN A 109 -20.83 -2.57 -12.91
C ASN A 109 -19.96 -1.49 -13.57
N TRP A 110 -19.67 -1.65 -14.86
CA TRP A 110 -18.68 -0.86 -15.60
C TRP A 110 -18.97 0.65 -15.57
N GLY A 111 -20.22 1.07 -15.79
CA GLY A 111 -20.58 2.49 -15.78
C GLY A 111 -20.36 3.16 -14.42
N GLU A 112 -20.72 2.46 -13.34
CA GLU A 112 -20.51 2.95 -11.98
C GLU A 112 -19.03 2.96 -11.60
N SER A 113 -18.26 1.96 -12.05
CA SER A 113 -16.82 1.91 -11.80
C SER A 113 -16.07 3.08 -12.42
N VAL A 114 -16.43 3.48 -13.65
CA VAL A 114 -15.87 4.68 -14.31
C VAL A 114 -16.27 5.96 -13.56
N ALA A 115 -17.54 6.08 -13.16
CA ALA A 115 -18.00 7.25 -12.39
C ALA A 115 -17.27 7.35 -11.03
N THR A 116 -17.12 6.22 -10.34
CA THR A 116 -16.42 6.16 -9.05
C THR A 116 -14.94 6.47 -9.21
N LEU A 117 -14.30 5.99 -10.28
CA LEU A 117 -12.90 6.30 -10.60
C LEU A 117 -12.65 7.83 -10.70
N HIS A 118 -13.56 8.57 -11.34
CA HIS A 118 -13.48 10.04 -11.39
C HIS A 118 -13.65 10.71 -10.01
N SER A 119 -14.33 10.05 -9.06
CA SER A 119 -14.56 10.56 -7.70
C SER A 119 -13.45 10.23 -6.70
N ILE A 120 -12.57 9.28 -7.00
CA ILE A 120 -11.50 8.79 -6.09
C ILE A 120 -10.37 9.82 -5.87
N GLY A 121 -10.43 10.98 -6.53
CA GLY A 121 -9.51 12.09 -6.28
C GLY A 121 -8.16 11.96 -6.99
N LEU A 122 -8.13 11.24 -8.12
CA LEU A 122 -6.98 11.19 -9.02
C LEU A 122 -6.73 12.57 -9.64
N LYS A 123 -5.53 13.12 -9.44
CA LYS A 123 -5.15 14.43 -10.01
C LYS A 123 -4.75 14.35 -11.48
N ASP A 124 -4.30 13.19 -11.94
CA ASP A 124 -3.83 13.00 -13.30
C ASP A 124 -4.94 12.47 -14.20
N GLU A 125 -5.48 13.38 -15.02
CA GLU A 125 -6.49 13.07 -16.05
C GLU A 125 -6.02 12.02 -17.06
N SER A 126 -4.71 11.90 -17.32
CA SER A 126 -4.20 10.91 -18.26
C SER A 126 -4.29 9.49 -17.69
N THR A 127 -3.95 9.32 -16.41
CA THR A 127 -4.14 8.06 -15.67
C THR A 127 -5.61 7.70 -15.59
N VAL A 128 -6.49 8.66 -15.27
CA VAL A 128 -7.94 8.43 -15.23
C VAL A 128 -8.46 7.98 -16.59
N LYS A 129 -8.09 8.65 -17.69
CA LYS A 129 -8.49 8.25 -19.04
C LYS A 129 -8.01 6.85 -19.39
N SER A 130 -6.79 6.51 -19.00
CA SER A 130 -6.17 5.21 -19.28
C SER A 130 -6.85 4.08 -18.50
N ALA A 131 -7.16 4.31 -17.22
CA ALA A 131 -7.90 3.37 -16.40
C ALA A 131 -9.36 3.23 -16.87
N SER A 132 -10.04 4.32 -17.21
CA SER A 132 -11.37 4.30 -17.81
C SER A 132 -11.39 3.53 -19.14
N PHE A 133 -10.37 3.72 -19.98
CA PHE A 133 -10.22 2.96 -21.22
C PHE A 133 -10.10 1.47 -20.93
N LEU A 134 -9.24 1.06 -19.99
CA LEU A 134 -9.04 -0.36 -19.64
C LEU A 134 -10.34 -1.03 -19.14
N ILE A 135 -11.11 -0.32 -18.32
CA ILE A 135 -12.42 -0.78 -17.83
C ILE A 135 -13.41 -0.97 -18.98
N LEU A 136 -13.49 0.00 -19.89
CA LEU A 136 -14.42 -0.02 -21.00
C LEU A 136 -14.01 -1.00 -22.10
N GLU A 137 -12.71 -1.22 -22.29
CA GLU A 137 -12.17 -2.28 -23.13
C GLU A 137 -12.61 -3.65 -22.60
N GLN A 138 -12.51 -3.90 -21.30
CA GLN A 138 -13.02 -5.12 -20.70
C GLN A 138 -14.53 -5.26 -20.91
N LYS A 139 -15.32 -4.20 -20.68
CA LYS A 139 -16.77 -4.19 -20.98
C LYS A 139 -17.04 -4.56 -22.43
N PHE A 140 -16.28 -4.01 -23.38
CA PHE A 140 -16.41 -4.30 -24.80
C PHE A 140 -16.20 -5.79 -25.10
N PHE A 141 -15.14 -6.38 -24.57
CA PHE A 141 -14.89 -7.82 -24.76
C PHE A 141 -15.93 -8.71 -24.07
N GLU A 142 -16.41 -8.35 -22.87
CA GLU A 142 -17.50 -9.11 -22.22
C GLU A 142 -18.81 -9.07 -23.02
N LEU A 143 -19.11 -7.95 -23.68
CA LEU A 143 -20.27 -7.83 -24.57
C LEU A 143 -20.11 -8.68 -25.84
N LEU A 144 -18.90 -8.72 -26.42
CA LEU A 144 -18.61 -9.59 -27.57
C LEU A 144 -18.70 -11.07 -27.21
N ASP A 145 -18.13 -11.48 -26.08
CA ASP A 145 -18.22 -12.85 -25.56
C ASP A 145 -19.68 -13.26 -25.27
N GLY A 146 -20.51 -12.30 -24.84
CA GLY A 146 -21.94 -12.48 -24.63
C GLY A 146 -22.80 -12.41 -25.91
N GLY A 147 -22.20 -12.24 -27.10
CA GLY A 147 -22.91 -12.13 -28.37
C GLY A 147 -23.66 -10.81 -28.59
N LYS A 148 -23.51 -9.83 -27.70
CA LYS A 148 -24.20 -8.52 -27.75
C LYS A 148 -23.42 -7.52 -28.62
N VAL A 149 -23.24 -7.86 -29.90
CA VAL A 149 -22.39 -7.11 -30.84
C VAL A 149 -22.84 -5.65 -31.01
N MET A 150 -24.15 -5.38 -31.02
CA MET A 150 -24.66 -4.01 -31.17
C MET A 150 -24.35 -3.13 -29.94
N ASP A 151 -24.43 -3.70 -28.74
CA ASP A 151 -24.09 -3.01 -27.50
C ASP A 151 -22.56 -2.78 -27.41
N ALA A 152 -21.76 -3.75 -27.85
CA ALA A 152 -20.31 -3.60 -27.96
C ALA A 152 -19.94 -2.47 -28.93
N LEU A 153 -20.57 -2.43 -30.11
CA LEU A 153 -20.36 -1.37 -31.10
C LEU A 153 -20.79 0.01 -30.59
N LYS A 154 -21.90 0.08 -29.84
CA LYS A 154 -22.33 1.31 -29.17
C LYS A 154 -21.27 1.77 -28.18
N THR A 155 -20.82 0.88 -27.28
CA THR A 155 -19.77 1.15 -26.29
C THR A 155 -18.49 1.68 -26.96
N LEU A 156 -18.05 1.05 -28.05
CA LEU A 156 -16.89 1.47 -28.81
C LEU A 156 -17.03 2.91 -29.36
N ARG A 157 -18.19 3.24 -29.93
CA ARG A 157 -18.45 4.53 -30.57
C ARG A 157 -18.72 5.67 -29.59
N THR A 158 -19.39 5.39 -28.48
CA THR A 158 -19.88 6.45 -27.58
C THR A 158 -19.06 6.59 -26.30
N GLU A 159 -18.39 5.54 -25.85
CA GLU A 159 -17.65 5.55 -24.58
C GLU A 159 -16.13 5.50 -24.84
N ILE A 160 -15.67 4.52 -25.64
CA ILE A 160 -14.23 4.30 -25.88
C ILE A 160 -13.62 5.35 -26.83
N ALA A 161 -14.36 5.76 -27.87
CA ALA A 161 -13.86 6.70 -28.89
C ALA A 161 -13.31 8.02 -28.34
N HIS A 162 -13.84 8.49 -27.21
CA HIS A 162 -13.40 9.74 -26.57
C HIS A 162 -12.17 9.57 -25.66
N LEU A 163 -11.84 8.33 -25.31
CA LEU A 163 -10.74 7.99 -24.39
C LEU A 163 -9.47 7.54 -25.12
N CYS A 164 -9.59 7.08 -26.37
CA CYS A 164 -8.43 6.69 -27.17
C CYS A 164 -7.58 7.90 -27.55
N ALA A 165 -6.34 7.93 -27.06
CA ALA A 165 -5.33 8.89 -27.49
C ALA A 165 -4.79 8.57 -28.91
N SER A 166 -4.93 7.31 -29.37
CA SER A 166 -4.39 6.85 -30.66
C SER A 166 -5.46 6.24 -31.58
N SER A 167 -5.39 6.56 -32.87
CA SER A 167 -6.29 5.99 -33.89
C SER A 167 -6.05 4.50 -34.14
N ASN A 168 -4.91 3.96 -33.69
CA ASN A 168 -4.54 2.56 -33.82
C ASN A 168 -5.35 1.67 -32.86
N GLN A 169 -5.54 2.09 -31.61
CA GLN A 169 -6.33 1.35 -30.62
C GLN A 169 -7.80 1.18 -31.07
N LEU A 170 -8.42 2.25 -31.58
CA LEU A 170 -9.78 2.17 -32.13
C LEU A 170 -9.87 1.27 -33.36
N ARG A 171 -8.85 1.29 -34.22
CA ARG A 171 -8.78 0.42 -35.40
C ARG A 171 -8.67 -1.04 -35.00
N GLU A 172 -7.85 -1.34 -34.00
CA GLU A 172 -7.67 -2.69 -33.47
C GLU A 172 -8.97 -3.22 -32.86
N LEU A 173 -9.61 -2.46 -31.96
CA LEU A 173 -10.91 -2.84 -31.40
C LEU A 173 -12.00 -3.02 -32.47
N SER A 174 -12.01 -2.16 -33.50
CA SER A 174 -12.93 -2.30 -34.65
C SER A 174 -12.64 -3.56 -35.46
N SER A 175 -11.37 -3.90 -35.68
CA SER A 175 -10.96 -5.14 -36.36
C SER A 175 -11.38 -6.40 -35.58
N ASN A 176 -11.32 -6.34 -34.25
CA ASN A 176 -11.73 -7.43 -33.38
C ASN A 176 -13.24 -7.70 -33.49
N LEU A 177 -14.06 -6.65 -33.62
CA LEU A 177 -15.50 -6.77 -33.83
C LEU A 177 -15.84 -7.46 -35.17
N VAL A 178 -15.12 -7.11 -36.23
CA VAL A 178 -15.28 -7.75 -37.56
C VAL A 178 -14.87 -9.24 -37.49
N SER A 179 -13.76 -9.54 -36.82
CA SER A 179 -13.26 -10.92 -36.66
C SER A 179 -14.20 -11.81 -35.84
N PHE A 180 -14.85 -11.24 -34.80
CA PHE A 180 -15.88 -11.92 -34.01
C PHE A 180 -17.13 -12.23 -34.85
N SER A 181 -17.56 -11.28 -35.69
CA SER A 181 -18.74 -11.47 -36.55
C SER A 181 -18.54 -12.53 -37.64
N HIS A 182 -17.29 -12.79 -38.03
CA HIS A 182 -16.96 -13.77 -39.08
C HIS A 182 -16.54 -15.15 -38.55
N GLY A 183 -16.65 -15.38 -37.24
CA GLY A 183 -16.37 -16.70 -36.65
C GLY A 183 -14.93 -17.16 -36.85
N ALA A 184 -13.96 -16.30 -36.53
CA ALA A 184 -12.54 -16.60 -36.72
C ALA A 184 -12.16 -17.93 -36.02
N SER A 185 -11.88 -18.90 -36.89
CA SER A 185 -11.50 -20.29 -36.60
C SER A 185 -10.37 -20.39 -35.58
N VAL A 186 -10.58 -21.31 -34.63
CA VAL A 186 -9.65 -21.88 -33.66
C VAL A 186 -8.28 -22.15 -34.30
N GLY A 187 -7.22 -21.49 -33.80
CA GLY A 187 -5.84 -21.82 -34.20
C GLY A 187 -4.78 -20.73 -34.10
N SER A 188 -5.13 -19.46 -33.81
CA SER A 188 -4.13 -18.38 -33.70
C SER A 188 -3.91 -17.96 -32.24
N SER A 189 -2.64 -17.90 -31.83
CA SER A 189 -2.13 -17.41 -30.54
C SER A 189 -2.73 -16.06 -30.09
N ASN A 190 -3.27 -15.28 -31.03
CA ASN A 190 -3.89 -13.97 -30.76
C ASN A 190 -5.27 -14.06 -30.09
N GLN A 191 -5.87 -15.24 -29.92
CA GLN A 191 -7.15 -15.41 -29.23
C GLN A 191 -7.13 -14.92 -27.78
N VAL A 192 -5.96 -14.92 -27.11
CA VAL A 192 -5.84 -14.48 -25.72
C VAL A 192 -6.16 -12.99 -25.55
N ASN A 193 -5.91 -12.16 -26.58
CA ASN A 193 -6.19 -10.72 -26.57
C ASN A 193 -7.59 -10.37 -27.09
N LEU A 194 -8.34 -11.35 -27.61
CA LEU A 194 -9.67 -11.14 -28.18
C LEU A 194 -10.79 -11.42 -27.18
N ARG A 195 -10.47 -12.05 -26.04
CA ARG A 195 -11.45 -12.48 -25.05
C ARG A 195 -11.42 -11.57 -23.83
N ALA A 196 -12.57 -11.45 -23.17
CA ALA A 196 -12.62 -10.82 -21.86
C ALA A 196 -11.66 -11.51 -20.89
N LYS A 197 -10.82 -10.72 -20.22
CA LYS A 197 -9.95 -11.22 -19.14
C LYS A 197 -10.82 -11.58 -17.94
N SER A 198 -10.26 -12.29 -16.95
CA SER A 198 -10.96 -12.43 -15.67
C SER A 198 -10.99 -11.08 -14.95
N ARG A 199 -12.09 -10.77 -14.25
CA ARG A 199 -12.24 -9.50 -13.52
C ARG A 199 -11.16 -9.28 -12.44
N PRO A 200 -10.69 -10.30 -11.70
CA PRO A 200 -9.54 -10.14 -10.81
C PRO A 200 -8.25 -9.76 -11.54
N LYS A 201 -8.04 -10.26 -12.77
CA LYS A 201 -6.89 -9.88 -13.59
C LYS A 201 -6.98 -8.43 -14.07
N LEU A 202 -8.17 -7.96 -14.46
CA LEU A 202 -8.40 -6.54 -14.74
C LEU A 202 -8.06 -5.68 -13.52
N LEU A 203 -8.51 -6.09 -12.33
CA LEU A 203 -8.23 -5.35 -11.10
C LEU A 203 -6.74 -5.25 -10.81
N GLN A 204 -5.97 -6.30 -11.08
CA GLN A 204 -4.51 -6.27 -10.97
C GLN A 204 -3.88 -5.28 -11.97
N GLU A 205 -4.31 -5.28 -13.24
CA GLU A 205 -3.80 -4.32 -14.24
C GLU A 205 -4.14 -2.87 -13.86
N LEU A 206 -5.33 -2.63 -13.28
CA LEU A 206 -5.71 -1.33 -12.75
C LEU A 206 -4.84 -0.91 -11.57
N GLN A 207 -4.50 -1.83 -10.67
CA GLN A 207 -3.62 -1.55 -9.54
C GLN A 207 -2.19 -1.19 -9.96
N GLU A 208 -1.68 -1.76 -11.07
CA GLU A 208 -0.39 -1.40 -11.64
C GLU A 208 -0.39 -0.02 -12.31
N LEU A 209 -1.54 0.41 -12.83
CA LEU A 209 -1.72 1.70 -13.48
C LEU A 209 -2.00 2.84 -12.50
N LEU A 210 -2.74 2.56 -11.42
CA LEU A 210 -3.17 3.56 -10.46
C LEU A 210 -2.06 3.93 -9.47
N PRO A 211 -2.05 5.19 -8.95
CA PRO A 211 -1.05 5.61 -7.99
C PRO A 211 -1.06 4.74 -6.72
N PRO A 212 0.11 4.42 -6.14
CA PRO A 212 0.21 3.64 -4.90
C PRO A 212 -0.52 4.26 -3.69
N THR A 213 -0.78 5.56 -3.72
CA THR A 213 -1.56 6.28 -2.70
C THR A 213 -3.05 5.95 -2.74
N ILE A 214 -3.54 5.42 -3.86
CA ILE A 214 -4.94 5.02 -4.06
C ILE A 214 -5.10 3.52 -3.87
N MET A 215 -4.21 2.72 -4.47
CA MET A 215 -4.19 1.27 -4.31
C MET A 215 -2.80 0.81 -3.88
N VAL A 216 -2.72 0.17 -2.71
CA VAL A 216 -1.45 -0.32 -2.17
C VAL A 216 -0.93 -1.45 -3.07
N PRO A 217 0.30 -1.38 -3.62
CA PRO A 217 0.83 -2.42 -4.49
C PRO A 217 0.91 -3.80 -3.83
N GLU A 218 0.75 -4.85 -4.62
CA GLU A 218 0.98 -6.22 -4.16
C GLU A 218 2.43 -6.43 -3.75
N ARG A 219 2.64 -7.24 -2.71
CA ARG A 219 3.97 -7.68 -2.22
C ARG A 219 4.94 -6.55 -1.88
N ARG A 220 4.43 -5.36 -1.55
CA ARG A 220 5.27 -4.17 -1.31
C ARG A 220 6.19 -4.36 -0.10
N LEU A 221 5.73 -5.03 0.96
CA LEU A 221 6.54 -5.28 2.15
C LEU A 221 7.72 -6.19 1.80
N GLU A 222 7.45 -7.26 1.06
CA GLU A 222 8.43 -8.24 0.61
C GLU A 222 9.50 -7.57 -0.24
N GLN A 223 9.11 -6.73 -1.20
CA GLN A 223 10.05 -5.95 -2.01
C GLN A 223 10.92 -5.01 -1.17
N LEU A 224 10.34 -4.31 -0.19
CA LEU A 224 11.11 -3.43 0.70
C LEU A 224 12.12 -4.22 1.55
N VAL A 225 11.72 -5.40 2.04
CA VAL A 225 12.59 -6.30 2.79
C VAL A 225 13.70 -6.86 1.91
N GLU A 226 13.39 -7.32 0.69
CA GLU A 226 14.37 -7.80 -0.30
C GLU A 226 15.38 -6.70 -0.67
N GLN A 227 14.93 -5.46 -0.82
CA GLN A 227 15.79 -4.29 -1.04
C GLN A 227 16.72 -4.05 0.15
N ALA A 228 16.20 -4.11 1.38
CA ALA A 228 17.01 -3.95 2.58
C ALA A 228 18.10 -5.04 2.69
N LEU A 229 17.75 -6.31 2.44
CA LEU A 229 18.72 -7.41 2.45
C LEU A 229 19.78 -7.25 1.36
N THR A 230 19.37 -6.82 0.16
CA THR A 230 20.29 -6.51 -0.94
C THR A 230 21.29 -5.43 -0.53
N LEU A 231 20.81 -4.34 0.06
CA LEU A 231 21.67 -3.24 0.53
C LEU A 231 22.64 -3.70 1.64
N GLN A 232 22.18 -4.51 2.59
CA GLN A 232 23.05 -5.06 3.64
C GLN A 232 24.13 -5.97 3.07
N ARG A 233 23.77 -6.83 2.10
CA ARG A 233 24.71 -7.69 1.38
C ARG A 233 25.75 -6.87 0.64
N ASP A 234 25.32 -5.87 -0.11
CA ASP A 234 26.20 -5.05 -0.95
C ASP A 234 27.12 -4.16 -0.10
N ALA A 235 26.70 -3.78 1.11
CA ALA A 235 27.52 -3.08 2.09
C ALA A 235 28.51 -3.98 2.87
N CYS A 236 28.40 -5.31 2.75
CA CYS A 236 29.23 -6.25 3.50
C CYS A 236 30.60 -6.45 2.84
N VAL A 237 31.65 -5.91 3.48
CA VAL A 237 33.04 -5.90 2.99
C VAL A 237 33.59 -7.28 2.63
N PHE A 238 33.19 -8.32 3.37
CA PHE A 238 33.74 -9.68 3.21
C PHE A 238 32.77 -10.65 2.52
N HIS A 239 31.74 -10.14 1.86
CA HIS A 239 30.79 -11.00 1.15
C HIS A 239 31.42 -11.54 -0.13
N ASN A 240 31.55 -12.87 -0.22
CA ASN A 240 32.20 -13.54 -1.35
C ASN A 240 31.50 -14.85 -1.77
N SER A 241 30.24 -15.03 -1.38
CA SER A 241 29.48 -16.25 -1.66
C SER A 241 28.08 -15.91 -2.13
N LEU A 242 27.63 -16.53 -3.22
CA LEU A 242 26.27 -16.32 -3.74
C LEU A 242 25.16 -16.94 -2.87
N ASP A 243 25.52 -17.88 -1.98
CA ASP A 243 24.60 -18.85 -1.37
C ASP A 243 24.48 -18.76 0.16
N ARG A 244 24.82 -17.61 0.76
CA ARG A 244 24.60 -17.44 2.21
C ARG A 244 23.18 -16.99 2.50
N GLU A 245 22.49 -17.78 3.32
CA GLU A 245 21.20 -17.41 3.91
C GLU A 245 21.37 -16.11 4.71
N ILE A 246 20.68 -15.05 4.27
CA ILE A 246 20.62 -13.77 4.98
C ILE A 246 19.44 -13.80 5.94
N SER A 247 19.69 -13.47 7.21
CA SER A 247 18.66 -13.42 8.25
C SER A 247 17.87 -12.10 8.21
N LEU A 248 16.57 -12.16 8.49
CA LEU A 248 15.75 -10.97 8.75
C LEU A 248 15.87 -10.47 10.19
N TYR A 249 16.34 -11.31 11.11
CA TYR A 249 16.41 -11.00 12.55
C TYR A 249 17.69 -10.23 12.93
N THR A 250 18.72 -10.30 12.10
CA THR A 250 20.04 -9.70 12.35
C THR A 250 20.63 -9.19 11.05
N ASP A 251 21.30 -8.04 11.10
CA ASP A 251 21.96 -7.47 9.93
C ASP A 251 23.05 -8.42 9.37
N HIS A 252 23.15 -8.45 8.04
CA HIS A 252 24.13 -9.30 7.36
C HIS A 252 25.57 -8.85 7.63
N GLN A 253 26.40 -9.78 8.11
CA GLN A 253 27.83 -9.55 8.30
C GLN A 253 28.62 -10.83 8.01
N CYS A 254 29.54 -10.77 7.05
CA CYS A 254 30.49 -11.85 6.79
C CYS A 254 31.79 -11.62 7.59
N GLY A 255 32.42 -12.71 8.03
CA GLY A 255 33.74 -12.68 8.67
C GLY A 255 34.90 -12.70 7.65
N ARG A 256 36.09 -12.30 8.09
CA ARG A 256 37.32 -12.31 7.26
C ARG A 256 37.74 -13.70 6.81
N ASP A 257 37.33 -14.72 7.55
CA ASP A 257 37.50 -16.14 7.24
C ASP A 257 36.82 -16.57 5.93
N GLN A 258 35.92 -15.72 5.39
CA GLN A 258 35.19 -15.98 4.15
C GLN A 258 35.89 -15.48 2.89
N ILE A 259 37.03 -14.80 3.04
CA ILE A 259 37.87 -14.41 1.90
C ILE A 259 38.68 -15.64 1.44
N PRO A 260 38.72 -15.95 0.15
CA PRO A 260 39.54 -17.04 -0.37
C PRO A 260 41.00 -16.78 -0.03
N SER A 261 41.57 -17.65 0.81
CA SER A 261 42.96 -17.58 1.24
C SER A 261 43.86 -18.57 0.50
N ARG A 262 43.29 -19.36 -0.42
CA ARG A 262 43.98 -20.38 -1.20
C ARG A 262 43.68 -20.21 -2.68
N THR A 263 44.72 -20.13 -3.50
CA THR A 263 44.62 -20.12 -4.96
C THR A 263 44.67 -21.55 -5.49
N LEU A 264 43.80 -21.88 -6.45
CA LEU A 264 43.94 -23.08 -7.28
C LEU A 264 44.62 -22.67 -8.59
N GLN A 265 45.76 -23.28 -8.89
CA GLN A 265 46.47 -23.06 -10.16
C GLN A 265 45.83 -23.93 -11.24
N VAL A 266 45.44 -23.31 -12.36
CA VAL A 266 44.91 -23.98 -13.57
C VAL A 266 46.04 -24.18 -14.57
#